data_AF-A0A2E5XE64-F1
#
_entry.id   AF-A0A2E5XE64-F1
#
_cell.length_a   1.000
_cell.length_b   1.000
_cell.length_c   1.000
_cell.angle_alpha   90.00
_cell.angle_beta   90.00
_cell.angle_gamma   90.00
#
_symmetry.space_group_name_H-M   'P 1'
#
loop_
_entity.id
_entity.type
_entity.pdbx_description
1 polymer ?
#
loop_
_entity_poly.entity_id
_entity_poly.type
_entity_poly.pdbx_seq_one_letter_code
_entity_poly.pdbx_strand_id
1 'polypeptide(L)'
;MAECWSIEDARDLYGIHRWGADYFDLNEEGDVVVNLPGEGDPEAVVLKELIENLRDRGRSLPLILRFRNLLDSRIEALNSSFRRAAEKHG
;
A
#
# COMPACT_ATOMS: atom_id res chain seq x y z
N MET A 1 -31.24 6.33 14.40
CA MET A 1 -30.46 7.20 13.49
C MET A 1 -29.48 6.30 12.78
N ALA A 2 -29.35 6.38 11.46
CA ALA A 2 -28.34 5.59 10.76
C ALA A 2 -26.95 6.00 11.29
N GLU A 3 -26.14 5.03 11.70
CA GLU A 3 -24.74 5.27 12.04
C GLU A 3 -24.05 5.97 10.86
N CYS A 4 -23.36 7.07 11.14
CA CYS A 4 -22.57 7.76 10.12
C CYS A 4 -21.36 6.89 9.80
N TRP A 5 -21.36 6.28 8.62
CA TRP A 5 -20.24 5.49 8.10
C TRP A 5 -18.97 6.34 8.02
N SER A 6 -17.90 5.86 8.64
CA SER A 6 -16.59 6.50 8.69
C SER A 6 -15.55 5.76 7.84
N ILE A 7 -14.40 6.40 7.61
CA ILE A 7 -13.25 5.77 6.94
C ILE A 7 -12.71 4.60 7.78
N GLU A 8 -12.77 4.71 9.11
CA GLU A 8 -12.34 3.65 10.00
C GLU A 8 -13.22 2.40 9.86
N ASP A 9 -14.54 2.57 9.72
CA ASP A 9 -15.45 1.46 9.44
C ASP A 9 -15.09 0.75 8.13
N ALA A 10 -14.63 1.49 7.11
CA ALA A 10 -14.15 0.92 5.86
C ALA A 10 -12.82 0.18 6.03
N ARG A 11 -11.87 0.73 6.81
CA ARG A 11 -10.59 0.05 7.12
C ARG A 11 -10.83 -1.27 7.84
N ASP A 12 -11.75 -1.28 8.80
CA ASP A 12 -12.13 -2.47 9.56
C ASP A 12 -12.87 -3.49 8.70
N LEU A 13 -13.88 -3.05 7.94
CA LEU A 13 -14.69 -3.93 7.09
C LEU A 13 -13.84 -4.62 6.02
N TYR A 14 -12.97 -3.87 5.33
CA TYR A 14 -12.09 -4.42 4.30
C TYR A 14 -10.77 -4.96 4.85
N GLY A 15 -10.52 -4.77 6.14
CA GLY A 15 -9.36 -5.28 6.86
C GLY A 15 -8.03 -4.81 6.28
N ILE A 16 -7.94 -3.58 5.74
CA ILE A 16 -6.76 -3.11 5.01
C ILE A 16 -5.49 -3.17 5.86
N HIS A 17 -5.57 -2.90 7.16
CA HIS A 17 -4.44 -3.04 8.07
C HIS A 17 -3.97 -4.50 8.28
N ARG A 18 -4.83 -5.49 8.03
CA ARG A 18 -4.48 -6.91 8.21
C ARG A 18 -3.65 -7.46 7.06
N TRP A 19 -3.85 -6.94 5.85
CA TRP A 19 -3.17 -7.45 4.64
C TRP A 19 -2.28 -6.41 3.94
N GLY A 20 -2.52 -5.12 4.16
CA GLY A 20 -1.84 -4.02 3.49
C GLY A 20 -0.37 -3.87 3.88
N ALA A 21 0.01 -4.34 5.07
CA ALA A 21 1.39 -4.36 5.56
C ALA A 21 2.13 -3.02 5.38
N ASP A 22 1.45 -1.92 5.74
CA ASP A 22 1.86 -0.52 5.60
C ASP A 22 2.06 -0.02 4.15
N TYR A 23 1.94 -0.90 3.16
CA TYR A 23 2.00 -0.53 1.74
C TYR A 23 0.67 -0.07 1.16
N PHE A 24 -0.45 -0.47 1.76
CA PHE A 24 -1.79 -0.08 1.35
C PHE A 24 -2.57 0.45 2.54
N ASP A 25 -3.26 1.57 2.36
CA ASP A 25 -4.13 2.19 3.37
C ASP A 25 -5.21 3.05 2.68
N LEU A 26 -6.04 3.73 3.46
CA LEU A 26 -6.95 4.79 3.05
C LEU A 26 -6.40 6.15 3.51
N ASN A 27 -6.45 7.17 2.66
CA ASN A 27 -6.16 8.55 3.07
C ASN A 27 -7.37 9.19 3.81
N GLU A 28 -7.23 10.47 4.19
CA GLU A 28 -8.29 11.24 4.88
C GLU A 28 -9.54 11.48 4.02
N GLU A 29 -9.45 11.31 2.71
CA GLU A 29 -10.57 11.41 1.77
C GLU A 29 -11.26 10.05 1.53
N GLY A 30 -10.71 8.97 2.09
CA GLY A 30 -11.21 7.60 1.93
C GLY A 30 -10.75 6.90 0.66
N ASP A 31 -9.78 7.47 -0.07
CA ASP A 31 -9.19 6.85 -1.26
C ASP A 31 -8.06 5.88 -0.88
N VAL A 32 -7.96 4.79 -1.63
CA VAL A 32 -6.88 3.81 -1.47
C VAL A 32 -5.54 4.42 -1.89
N VAL A 33 -4.58 4.39 -0.98
CA VAL A 33 -3.20 4.82 -1.22
C VAL A 33 -2.25 3.64 -1.25
N VAL A 34 -1.19 3.77 -2.05
CA VAL A 34 -0.07 2.84 -2.10
C VAL A 34 1.17 3.56 -1.60
N ASN A 35 1.70 3.15 -0.45
CA ASN A 35 2.92 3.70 0.14
C ASN A 35 4.13 2.98 -0.47
N LEU A 36 4.91 3.70 -1.28
CA LEU A 36 6.09 3.14 -1.93
C LEU A 36 7.33 3.30 -1.03
N PRO A 37 7.97 2.20 -0.61
CA PRO A 37 9.22 2.29 0.15
C PRO A 37 10.35 2.82 -0.75
N GLY A 38 11.29 3.59 -0.20
CA GLY A 38 12.40 4.17 -0.95
C GLY A 38 13.31 5.05 -0.10
N GLU A 39 14.42 5.51 -0.67
CA GLU A 39 15.30 6.49 -0.02
C GLU A 39 14.66 7.90 -0.09
N GLY A 40 13.98 8.31 0.98
CA GLY A 40 13.31 9.60 1.08
C GLY A 40 12.03 9.53 1.91
N ASP A 41 11.24 10.61 1.90
CA ASP A 41 9.90 10.56 2.49
C ASP A 41 9.03 9.57 1.69
N PRO A 42 8.28 8.69 2.36
CA PRO A 42 7.39 7.75 1.69
C PRO A 42 6.36 8.51 0.85
N GLU A 43 6.43 8.35 -0.47
CA GLU A 43 5.48 8.94 -1.40
C GLU A 43 4.25 8.03 -1.48
N ALA A 44 3.15 8.49 -0.91
CA ALA A 44 1.85 7.84 -1.02
C ALA A 44 1.23 8.14 -2.39
N VAL A 45 0.93 7.09 -3.17
CA VAL A 45 0.27 7.22 -4.47
C VAL A 45 -1.21 6.93 -4.31
N VAL A 46 -2.07 7.90 -4.62
CA VAL A 46 -3.53 7.69 -4.67
C VAL A 46 -3.88 6.84 -5.90
N LEU A 47 -4.42 5.65 -5.67
CA LEU A 47 -4.62 4.66 -6.74
C LEU A 47 -5.63 5.13 -7.78
N LYS A 48 -6.67 5.85 -7.34
CA LYS A 48 -7.70 6.41 -8.20
C LYS A 48 -7.12 7.44 -9.18
N GLU A 49 -6.36 8.40 -8.68
CA GLU A 49 -5.69 9.41 -9.50
C GLU A 49 -4.71 8.78 -10.48
N LEU A 50 -3.96 7.75 -10.05
CA LEU A 50 -3.06 7.02 -10.93
C LEU A 50 -3.82 6.39 -12.11
N ILE A 51 -4.97 5.76 -11.86
CA ILE A 51 -5.79 5.14 -12.90
C ILE A 51 -6.38 6.19 -13.85
N GLU A 52 -6.85 7.31 -13.33
CA GLU A 52 -7.37 8.43 -14.13
C GLU A 52 -6.28 9.00 -15.05
N ASN A 53 -5.10 9.28 -14.51
CA ASN A 53 -3.93 9.73 -15.29
C ASN A 53 -3.52 8.73 -16.39
N LEU A 54 -3.62 7.43 -16.14
CA LEU A 54 -3.33 6.41 -17.14
C LEU A 54 -4.38 6.41 -18.25
N ARG A 55 -5.66 6.58 -17.90
CA ARG A 55 -6.76 6.67 -18.86
C ARG A 55 -6.61 7.89 -19.77
N ASP A 56 -6.26 9.04 -19.22
CA ASP A 56 -6.03 10.27 -19.98
C ASP A 56 -4.87 10.15 -20.97
N ARG A 57 -3.90 9.27 -20.67
CA ARG A 57 -2.80 8.88 -21.57
C ARG A 57 -3.18 7.79 -22.58
N GLY A 58 -4.46 7.51 -22.75
CA GLY A 58 -4.99 6.55 -23.73
C GLY A 58 -4.83 5.09 -23.33
N ARG A 59 -4.52 4.78 -22.06
CA ARG A 59 -4.52 3.38 -21.56
C ARG A 59 -5.94 2.99 -21.18
N SER A 60 -6.51 1.97 -21.83
CA SER A 60 -7.81 1.41 -21.45
C SER A 60 -7.66 0.37 -20.34
N LEU A 61 -8.73 0.20 -19.54
CA LEU A 61 -8.85 -0.91 -18.59
C LEU A 61 -9.23 -2.21 -19.35
N PRO A 62 -8.88 -3.40 -18.83
CA PRO A 62 -8.20 -3.66 -17.55
C PRO A 62 -6.68 -3.41 -17.61
N LEU A 63 -6.10 -3.02 -16.47
CA LEU A 63 -4.67 -2.74 -16.31
C LEU A 63 -4.06 -3.59 -15.18
N ILE A 64 -2.79 -3.98 -15.33
CA ILE A 64 -1.99 -4.61 -14.28
C ILE A 64 -0.92 -3.61 -13.85
N LEU A 65 -1.02 -3.10 -12.63
CA LEU A 65 -0.03 -2.21 -12.03
C LEU A 65 1.03 -3.03 -11.30
N ARG A 66 2.30 -2.66 -11.46
CA ARG A 66 3.45 -3.32 -10.82
C ARG A 66 4.28 -2.29 -10.07
N PHE A 67 4.32 -2.42 -8.74
CA PHE A 67 5.12 -1.57 -7.87
C PHE A 67 6.44 -2.28 -7.55
N ARG A 68 7.54 -1.88 -8.20
CA ARG A 68 8.85 -2.55 -8.02
C ARG A 68 9.40 -2.37 -6.61
N ASN A 69 9.30 -1.15 -6.08
CA ASN A 69 9.78 -0.80 -4.74
C ASN A 69 9.20 -1.71 -3.65
N LEU A 70 7.94 -2.11 -3.78
CA LEU A 70 7.31 -3.05 -2.87
C LEU A 70 8.06 -4.39 -2.84
N LEU A 71 8.40 -4.93 -4.01
CA LEU A 71 9.13 -6.19 -4.12
C LEU A 71 10.50 -6.10 -3.47
N ASP A 72 11.23 -5.01 -3.74
CA ASP A 72 12.57 -4.78 -3.19
C ASP A 72 12.53 -4.73 -1.65
N SER A 73 11.58 -3.96 -1.09
CA SER A 73 11.36 -3.87 0.35
C SER A 73 11.00 -5.22 0.99
N ARG A 74 10.18 -6.05 0.34
CA ARG A 74 9.85 -7.39 0.87
C ARG A 74 11.06 -8.31 0.90
N ILE A 75 11.92 -8.25 -0.11
CA ILE A 75 13.16 -9.04 -0.14
C ILE A 75 14.10 -8.61 1.00
N GLU A 76 14.24 -7.31 1.23
CA GLU A 76 15.05 -6.78 2.33
C GLU A 76 14.50 -7.16 3.70
N ALA A 77 13.19 -7.02 3.91
CA ALA A 77 12.51 -7.37 5.16
C ALA A 77 12.66 -8.86 5.51
N LEU A 78 12.59 -9.74 4.51
CA LEU A 78 12.80 -11.17 4.69
C LEU A 78 14.24 -11.47 5.13
N ASN A 79 15.22 -11.01 4.35
CA ASN A 79 16.64 -11.27 4.61
C ASN A 79 17.09 -10.70 5.96
N SER A 80 16.70 -9.45 6.27
CA SER A 80 17.04 -8.81 7.55
C SER A 80 16.42 -9.54 8.75
N SER A 81 15.22 -10.08 8.60
CA SER A 81 14.56 -10.83 9.67
C SER A 81 15.25 -12.14 10.00
N PHE A 82 15.70 -12.90 8.99
CA PHE A 82 16.50 -14.09 9.21
C PHE A 82 17.86 -13.78 9.82
N ARG A 83 18.54 -12.72 9.34
CA ARG A 83 19.83 -12.29 9.89
C ARG A 83 19.72 -11.93 11.37
N ARG A 84 18.71 -11.14 11.73
CA ARG A 84 18.44 -10.74 13.13
C ARG A 84 18.14 -11.95 14.03
N ALA A 85 17.41 -12.94 13.52
CA ALA A 85 17.15 -14.18 14.26
C ALA A 85 18.45 -14.98 14.49
N ALA A 86 19.30 -15.07 13.46
CA ALA A 86 20.60 -15.73 13.56
C ALA A 86 21.53 -15.03 14.57
N GLU A 87 21.62 -13.70 14.55
CA GLU A 87 22.41 -12.91 15.50
C GLU A 87 21.93 -13.04 16.95
N LYS A 88 20.63 -13.26 17.15
CA LYS A 88 20.03 -13.41 18.50
C LYS A 88 20.22 -14.81 19.08
N HIS A 89 20.35 -15.83 18.24
CA HIS A 89 20.33 -17.24 18.65
C HIS A 89 21.62 -18.02 18.34
N GLY A 90 22.55 -17.42 17.60
CA GLY A 90 23.93 -17.90 17.43
C GLY A 90 24.84 -17.37 18.53
#